data_AF-A0A950DJH7-F1
#
_entry.id   AF-A0A950DJH7-F1
#
_cell.length_a   1.000
_cell.length_b   1.000
_cell.length_c   1.000
_cell.angle_alpha   90.00
_cell.angle_beta   90.00
_cell.angle_gamma   90.00
#
_symmetry.space_group_name_H-M   'P 1'
#
loop_
_entity.id
_entity.type
_entity.pdbx_description
1 polymer ?
#
loop_
_entity_poly.entity_id
_entity_poly.type
_entity_poly.pdbx_seq_one_letter_code
_entity_poly.pdbx_strand_id
1 'polypeptide(L)' 'MSNIIEAALIFNLLGFALSIPCIIATTPITMCIFFFLGLPFFAVGFLLYAYSVFVDLRSHGVF' A
#
# COMPACT_ATOMS: atom_id res chain seq x y z
N MET A 1 14.76 0.30 -9.68
CA MET A 1 14.40 0.43 -8.25
C MET A 1 13.47 1.62 -8.01
N SER A 2 13.78 2.84 -8.50
CA SER A 2 12.90 4.03 -8.33
C SER A 2 11.44 3.76 -8.69
N ASN A 3 11.18 3.20 -9.88
CA ASN A 3 9.81 2.97 -10.37
C ASN A 3 8.98 2.00 -9.49
N ILE A 4 9.61 1.03 -8.80
CA ILE A 4 8.91 0.08 -7.93
C ILE A 4 8.54 0.75 -6.61
N ILE A 5 9.44 1.57 -6.07
CA ILE A 5 9.21 2.34 -4.85
C ILE A 5 8.13 3.40 -5.10
N GLU A 6 8.17 4.08 -6.25
CA GLU A 6 7.12 5.02 -6.67
C GLU A 6 5.76 4.33 -6.81
N ALA A 7 5.72 3.14 -7.42
CA ALA A 7 4.49 2.35 -7.48
C ALA A 7 4.01 1.99 -6.07
N ALA A 8 4.87 1.48 -5.20
CA ALA A 8 4.53 1.16 -3.81
C ALA A 8 3.95 2.39 -3.06
N LEU A 9 4.51 3.58 -3.30
CA LEU A 9 4.03 4.83 -2.74
C LEU A 9 2.63 5.19 -3.26
N ILE A 10 2.41 5.10 -4.57
CA ILE A 10 1.10 5.37 -5.20
C ILE A 10 0.03 4.42 -4.65
N PHE A 11 0.33 3.13 -4.57
CA PHE A 11 -0.60 2.13 -4.00
C PHE A 11 -0.95 2.44 -2.54
N ASN A 12 0.03 2.81 -1.71
CA ASN A 12 -0.24 3.23 -0.33
C ASN A 12 -1.06 4.53 -0.26
N LEU A 13 -0.78 5.52 -1.12
CA LEU A 13 -1.57 6.76 -1.20
C LEU A 13 -3.02 6.50 -1.60
N LEU A 14 -3.26 5.58 -2.53
CA LEU A 14 -4.61 5.15 -2.90
C LEU A 14 -5.34 4.48 -1.73
N GLY A 15 -4.64 3.61 -0.99
CA GLY A 15 -5.17 3.04 0.26
C GLY A 15 -5.55 4.12 1.28
N PHE A 16 -4.70 5.14 1.45
CA PHE A 16 -4.98 6.29 2.31
C PHE A 16 -6.18 7.10 1.83
N ALA A 17 -6.24 7.40 0.52
CA ALA A 17 -7.35 8.14 -0.07
C ALA A 17 -8.69 7.41 0.15
N LEU A 18 -8.71 6.09 -0.01
CA LEU A 18 -9.88 5.26 0.28
C LEU A 18 -10.23 5.22 1.77
N SER A 19 -9.29 5.54 2.66
CA SER A 19 -9.55 5.62 4.10
C SER A 19 -10.20 6.95 4.52
N ILE A 20 -10.11 8.01 3.69
CA ILE A 20 -10.67 9.34 3.99
C ILE A 20 -12.20 9.31 4.18
N PRO A 21 -13.00 8.65 3.31
CA PRO A 21 -14.44 8.53 3.49
C PRO A 21 -14.83 7.91 4.84
N CYS A 22 -14.06 6.96 5.37
CA CYS A 22 -14.30 6.34 6.67
C CYS A 22 -14.18 7.33 7.85
N ILE A 23 -13.35 8.37 7.69
CA ILE A 23 -13.16 9.43 8.69
C ILE A 23 -14.32 10.44 8.64
N ILE A 24 -14.79 10.76 7.43
CA ILE A 24 -15.86 11.76 7.23
C ILE A 24 -17.22 11.17 7.61
N ALA A 25 -17.50 9.93 7.21
CA ALA A 25 -18.78 9.28 7.41
C ALA A 25 -18.57 7.89 7.99
N THR A 26 -18.38 7.80 9.30
CA THR A 26 -18.10 6.54 9.99
C THR A 26 -19.37 5.71 10.17
N THR A 27 -19.78 5.02 9.12
CA THR A 27 -20.90 4.06 9.14
C THR A 27 -20.39 2.64 8.94
N PRO A 28 -21.10 1.59 9.40
CA PRO A 28 -20.69 0.21 9.16
C PRO A 28 -20.51 -0.10 7.67
N ILE A 29 -21.35 0.48 6.81
CA ILE A 29 -21.34 0.26 5.36
C ILE A 29 -20.09 0.87 4.72
N THR A 30 -19.77 2.12 5.04
CA THR A 30 -18.58 2.80 4.51
C THR A 30 -17.31 2.12 4.97
N MET A 31 -17.21 1.76 6.26
CA MET A 31 -16.08 1.01 6.79
C MET A 31 -15.88 -0.30 6.04
N CYS A 32 -16.95 -1.08 5.82
CA CYS A 32 -16.87 -2.32 5.06
C CYS A 32 -16.40 -2.08 3.61
N ILE A 33 -17.03 -1.18 2.86
CA ILE A 33 -16.70 -0.98 1.44
C ILE A 33 -15.28 -0.46 1.27
N PHE A 34 -14.92 0.59 2.01
CA PHE A 34 -13.67 1.29 1.82
C PHE A 34 -12.47 0.55 2.45
N PHE A 35 -12.64 -0.20 3.54
CA PHE A 35 -11.58 -1.09 4.01
C PHE A 35 -11.39 -2.30 3.10
N PHE A 36 -12.46 -2.88 2.55
CA PHE A 36 -12.33 -4.00 1.62
C PHE A 36 -11.62 -3.61 0.33
N LEU A 37 -11.79 -2.36 -0.10
CA LEU A 37 -11.05 -1.80 -1.23
C LEU A 37 -9.64 -1.35 -0.83
N GLY A 38 -9.48 -0.66 0.29
CA GLY A 38 -8.21 -0.06 0.73
C GLY A 38 -7.16 -1.08 1.18
N LEU A 39 -7.55 -2.13 1.90
CA LEU A 39 -6.63 -3.16 2.40
C LEU A 39 -5.81 -3.84 1.28
N PRO A 40 -6.41 -4.24 0.14
CA PRO A 40 -5.65 -4.69 -1.03
C PRO A 40 -4.61 -3.70 -1.53
N PHE A 41 -4.92 -2.40 -1.61
CA PHE A 41 -3.96 -1.38 -2.06
C PHE A 41 -2.78 -1.26 -1.09
N PHE A 42 -3.04 -1.27 0.23
CA PHE A 42 -1.99 -1.28 1.24
C PHE A 42 -1.13 -2.56 1.16
N ALA A 43 -1.76 -3.73 1.00
CA ALA A 43 -1.05 -5.00 0.89
C ALA A 43 -0.14 -5.04 -0.34
N VAL A 44 -0.62 -4.58 -1.50
CA VAL A 44 0.19 -4.50 -2.73
C VAL A 44 1.32 -3.50 -2.58
N GLY A 45 1.07 -2.32 -2.01
CA GLY A 45 2.09 -1.32 -1.74
C GLY A 45 3.20 -1.86 -0.84
N PHE A 46 2.83 -2.55 0.24
CA PHE A 46 3.78 -3.22 1.14
C PHE A 46 4.60 -4.30 0.43
N LEU A 47 3.96 -5.18 -0.36
CA LEU A 47 4.64 -6.24 -1.09
C LEU A 47 5.65 -5.70 -2.11
N LEU A 48 5.29 -4.65 -2.85
CA LEU A 48 6.19 -4.01 -3.81
C LEU A 48 7.40 -3.38 -3.11
N TYR A 49 7.17 -2.71 -1.98
CA TYR A 49 8.24 -2.13 -1.18
C TYR A 49 9.16 -3.22 -0.62
N ALA A 50 8.60 -4.24 0.04
CA ALA A 50 9.37 -5.36 0.59
C ALA A 50 10.19 -6.06 -0.51
N TYR A 51 9.58 -6.33 -1.67
CA TYR A 51 10.30 -6.88 -2.82
C TYR A 51 11.48 -6.00 -3.25
N SER A 52 11.29 -4.68 -3.32
CA SER A 52 12.39 -3.75 -3.67
C SER A 52 13.54 -3.80 -2.66
N VAL A 53 13.23 -3.92 -1.37
CA VAL A 53 14.23 -4.04 -0.29
C VAL A 53 14.97 -5.38 -0.41
N PHE A 54 14.28 -6.49 -0.65
CA PHE A 54 14.94 -7.79 -0.82
C PHE A 54 15.85 -7.83 -2.06
N VAL A 55 15.43 -7.22 -3.16
CA VAL A 55 16.28 -7.10 -4.36
C VAL A 55 17.52 -6.26 -4.06
N ASP A 56 17.37 -5.17 -3.30
CA ASP A 56 18.49 -4.29 -2.94
C ASP A 56 19.46 -4.95 -1.93
N LEU A 57 18.95 -5.70 -0.95
CA LEU A 57 19.78 -6.49 -0.04
C LEU A 57 20.58 -7.57 -0.77
N ARG A 58 19.96 -8.21 -1.78
CA ARG A 58 20.64 -9.20 -2.63
C ARG A 58 21.71 -8.58 -3.52
N SER A 59 21.49 -7.37 -4.06
CA SER A 59 22.51 -6.69 -4.89
C SER A 59 23.72 -6.24 -4.06
N HIS A 60 23.55 -5.97 -2.77
CA HIS A 60 24.62 -5.59 -1.85
C HIS A 60 25.27 -6.78 -1.12
N GLY A 61 24.91 -8.02 -1.45
CA GLY A 61 25.54 -9.22 -0.90
C GLY A 61 25.28 -9.45 0.59
N VAL A 62 24.20 -8.87 1.13
CA VAL A 62 23.76 -9.09 2.52
C VAL A 62 23.02 -10.45 2.64
N PHE A 63 22.65 -11.06 1.49
CA PHE A 63 22.02 -12.37 1.35
C PHE A 63 22.55 -13.13 0.13
#